data_AF-A0A7C1YNC1-F1
#
_entry.id   AF-A0A7C1YNC1-F1
#
_cell.length_a   1.000
_cell.length_b   1.000
_cell.length_c   1.000
_cell.angle_alpha   90.00
_cell.angle_beta   90.00
_cell.angle_gamma   90.00
#
_symmetry.space_group_name_H-M   'P 1'
#
loop_
_entity.id
_entity.type
_entity.pdbx_description
1 polymer ?
#
loop_
_entity_poly.entity_id
_entity_poly.type
_entity_poly.pdbx_seq_one_letter_code
_entity_poly.pdbx_strand_id
1 'polypeptide(L)'
;MITGFQNIGKIPELKRRIFFTFLLLAVYRVGVHVPTPGIDAAALAALFAQAKGTLLGFFDMFSGGAMRRLSVFALGIMPYISASIILELLTVVIPYLDALKKDGDAERKKIVKYTRYGTVLLSAIQGFGIAFGLEGMTGPGGTMIVINPGWGFRLLCVITLTAG
;
A
#
# COMPACT_ATOMS: atom_id res chain seq x y z
N MET A 1 -12.74 -3.18 31.96
CA MET A 1 -11.99 -2.59 30.81
C MET A 1 -10.95 -1.55 31.26
N ILE A 2 -11.25 -0.66 32.22
CA ILE A 2 -10.32 0.38 32.71
C ILE A 2 -9.08 -0.21 33.42
N THR A 3 -9.25 -1.28 34.20
CA THR A 3 -8.16 -2.03 34.85
C THR A 3 -7.17 -2.66 33.86
N GLY A 4 -7.63 -3.03 32.66
CA GLY A 4 -6.79 -3.55 31.58
C GLY A 4 -5.79 -2.49 31.09
N PHE A 5 -6.26 -1.25 30.86
CA PHE A 5 -5.41 -0.11 30.47
C PHE A 5 -4.43 0.31 31.57
N GLN A 6 -4.81 0.24 32.85
CA GLN A 6 -3.92 0.56 33.97
C GLN A 6 -2.78 -0.47 34.16
N ASN A 7 -3.00 -1.74 33.76
CA ASN A 7 -2.00 -2.79 33.84
C ASN A 7 -1.02 -2.80 32.65
N ILE A 8 -1.31 -2.05 31.58
CA ILE A 8 -0.42 -1.91 30.41
C ILE A 8 0.96 -1.38 30.80
N GLY A 9 0.99 -0.39 31.71
CA GLY A 9 2.24 0.20 32.20
C GLY A 9 3.03 -0.69 33.17
N LYS A 10 2.37 -1.70 33.76
CA LYS A 10 2.96 -2.58 34.79
C LYS A 10 3.62 -3.82 34.20
N ILE A 11 3.19 -4.27 33.02
CA ILE A 11 3.75 -5.45 32.36
C ILE A 11 4.86 -4.98 31.39
N PRO A 12 6.15 -5.24 31.69
CA PRO A 12 7.26 -4.74 30.87
C PRO A 12 7.22 -5.27 29.44
N GLU A 13 6.74 -6.51 29.23
CA GLU A 13 6.58 -7.06 27.88
C GLU A 13 5.55 -6.30 27.04
N LEU A 14 4.41 -5.94 27.64
CA LEU A 14 3.34 -5.24 26.93
C LEU A 14 3.76 -3.80 26.58
N LYS A 15 4.43 -3.11 27.51
CA LYS A 15 5.04 -1.80 27.28
C LYS A 15 6.02 -1.84 26.10
N ARG A 16 6.88 -2.87 26.01
CA ARG A 16 7.83 -3.04 24.90
C ARG A 16 7.11 -3.24 23.55
N ARG A 17 6.09 -4.10 23.51
CA ARG A 17 5.31 -4.35 22.27
C ARG A 17 4.61 -3.08 21.79
N ILE A 18 3.98 -2.33 22.70
CA ILE A 18 3.29 -1.08 22.36
C ILE A 18 4.28 -0.04 21.84
N PHE A 19 5.41 0.15 22.52
CA PHE A 19 6.45 1.08 22.07
C PHE A 19 6.96 0.71 20.67
N PHE A 20 7.19 -0.59 20.42
CA PHE A 20 7.59 -1.09 19.11
C PHE A 20 6.54 -0.82 18.03
N THR A 21 5.25 -1.03 18.32
CA THR A 21 4.16 -0.70 17.39
C THR A 21 4.11 0.80 17.08
N PHE A 22 4.22 1.67 18.10
CA PHE A 22 4.27 3.13 17.86
C PHE A 22 5.49 3.54 17.05
N LEU A 23 6.65 2.93 17.29
CA LEU A 23 7.86 3.16 16.51
C LEU A 23 7.66 2.77 15.04
N LEU A 24 7.08 1.61 14.76
CA LEU A 24 6.76 1.21 13.39
C LEU A 24 5.76 2.16 12.70
N LEU A 25 4.73 2.61 13.42
CA LEU A 25 3.77 3.60 12.90
C LEU A 25 4.43 4.94 12.60
N ALA A 26 5.39 5.37 13.43
CA ALA A 26 6.17 6.57 13.19
C ALA A 26 7.04 6.45 11.93
N VAL A 27 7.73 5.30 11.74
CA VAL A 27 8.51 5.02 10.53
C VAL A 27 7.63 5.03 9.29
N TYR A 28 6.48 4.37 9.33
CA TYR A 28 5.49 4.41 8.24
C TYR A 28 5.06 5.84 7.93
N ARG A 29 4.75 6.65 8.96
CA ARG A 29 4.37 8.05 8.78
C ARG A 29 5.47 8.89 8.14
N VAL A 30 6.74 8.66 8.47
CA VAL A 30 7.86 9.34 7.82
C VAL A 30 7.96 8.94 6.35
N GLY A 31 7.84 7.64 6.02
CA GLY A 31 7.93 7.19 4.63
C GLY A 31 6.78 7.69 3.74
N VAL A 32 5.59 7.91 4.30
CA VAL A 32 4.47 8.58 3.58
C VAL A 32 4.79 10.02 3.17
N HIS A 33 5.80 10.65 3.79
CA HIS A 33 6.28 11.99 3.39
C HIS A 33 7.37 11.95 2.32
N VAL A 34 7.90 10.78 1.96
CA VAL A 34 8.92 10.63 0.91
C VAL A 34 8.21 10.45 -0.44
N PRO A 35 8.22 11.45 -1.34
CA PRO A 35 7.57 11.35 -2.64
C PRO A 35 8.32 10.39 -3.56
N THR A 36 7.59 9.76 -4.48
CA THR A 36 8.18 8.95 -5.55
C THR A 36 8.98 9.86 -6.50
N PRO A 37 10.21 9.48 -6.90
CA PRO A 37 11.00 10.29 -7.81
C PRO A 37 10.32 10.54 -9.16
N GLY A 38 10.49 11.75 -9.71
CA GLY A 38 9.96 12.12 -11.03
C GLY A 38 8.54 12.68 -11.04
N ILE A 39 7.95 12.93 -9.87
CA ILE A 39 6.57 13.43 -9.73
C ILE A 39 6.54 14.77 -8.99
N ASP A 40 5.74 15.70 -9.51
CA ASP A 40 5.37 16.91 -8.79
C ASP A 40 4.22 16.62 -7.81
N ALA A 41 4.58 16.45 -6.54
CA ALA A 41 3.63 16.19 -5.46
C ALA A 41 2.63 17.35 -5.22
N ALA A 42 2.99 18.59 -5.55
CA ALA A 42 2.11 19.75 -5.38
C ALA A 42 1.03 19.77 -6.48
N ALA A 43 1.41 19.51 -7.72
CA ALA A 43 0.48 19.37 -8.85
C ALA A 43 -0.49 18.20 -8.62
N LEU A 44 0.02 17.05 -8.16
CA LEU A 44 -0.82 15.89 -7.84
C LEU A 44 -1.78 16.18 -6.68
N ALA A 45 -1.31 16.85 -5.63
CA ALA A 45 -2.14 17.20 -4.48
C ALA A 45 -3.29 18.16 -4.86
N ALA A 46 -3.06 19.07 -5.81
CA ALA A 46 -4.09 19.95 -6.34
C ALA A 46 -5.20 19.17 -7.10
N LEU A 47 -4.83 18.17 -7.90
CA LEU A 47 -5.81 17.29 -8.56
C LEU A 47 -6.62 16.48 -7.55
N PHE A 48 -5.96 15.89 -6.55
CA PHE A 48 -6.66 15.15 -5.49
C PHE A 48 -7.58 16.04 -4.66
N ALA A 49 -7.23 17.33 -4.49
CA ALA A 49 -8.11 18.30 -3.81
C ALA A 49 -9.40 18.55 -4.60
N GLN A 50 -9.33 18.56 -5.93
CA GLN A 50 -10.50 18.68 -6.81
C GLN A 50 -11.31 17.38 -6.88
N ALA A 51 -10.67 16.23 -6.73
CA ALA A 51 -11.29 14.90 -6.73
C ALA A 51 -11.78 14.42 -5.35
N LYS A 52 -11.80 15.30 -4.33
CA LYS A 52 -12.29 14.96 -2.98
C LYS A 52 -13.75 14.50 -3.05
N GLY A 53 -14.01 13.27 -2.59
CA GLY A 53 -15.34 12.64 -2.62
C GLY A 53 -15.56 11.65 -3.78
N THR A 54 -14.61 11.55 -4.71
CA THR A 54 -14.63 10.50 -5.75
C THR A 54 -13.97 9.21 -5.24
N LEU A 55 -14.01 8.17 -6.06
CA LEU A 55 -13.30 6.91 -5.81
C LEU A 55 -11.80 7.13 -5.55
N LEU A 56 -11.16 8.13 -6.18
CA LEU A 56 -9.76 8.49 -5.92
C LEU A 56 -9.55 9.00 -4.49
N GLY A 57 -10.51 9.74 -3.94
CA GLY A 57 -10.47 10.18 -2.54
C GLY A 57 -10.65 9.03 -1.56
N PHE A 58 -11.45 8.02 -1.92
CA PHE A 58 -11.55 6.78 -1.13
C PHE A 58 -10.23 6.03 -1.13
N PHE A 59 -9.57 5.87 -2.28
CA PHE A 59 -8.23 5.27 -2.35
C PHE A 59 -7.19 6.02 -1.49
N ASP A 60 -7.20 7.36 -1.47
CA ASP A 60 -6.30 8.14 -0.62
C ASP A 60 -6.52 7.90 0.88
N MET A 61 -7.78 7.74 1.30
CA MET A 61 -8.14 7.41 2.68
C MET A 61 -7.53 6.08 3.14
N PHE A 62 -7.59 5.03 2.31
CA PHE A 62 -6.99 3.73 2.63
C PHE A 62 -5.46 3.77 2.59
N SER A 63 -4.87 4.66 1.80
CA SER A 63 -3.43 4.91 1.78
C SER A 63 -2.92 5.80 2.93
N GLY A 64 -3.82 6.36 3.75
CA GLY A 64 -3.46 7.27 4.85
C GLY A 64 -2.91 8.63 4.39
N GLY A 65 -3.25 9.07 3.17
CA GLY A 65 -2.78 10.32 2.55
C GLY A 65 -1.48 10.17 1.75
N ALA A 66 -1.10 8.94 1.40
CA ALA A 66 0.11 8.58 0.66
C ALA A 66 -0.08 8.70 -0.86
N MET A 67 -1.29 8.43 -1.37
CA MET A 67 -1.62 8.56 -2.80
C MET A 67 -1.63 10.01 -3.26
N ARG A 68 -2.16 10.95 -2.46
CA ARG A 68 -2.26 12.37 -2.82
C ARG A 68 -0.92 13.03 -3.22
N ARG A 69 0.19 12.49 -2.73
CA ARG A 69 1.56 12.98 -2.99
C ARG A 69 2.45 11.91 -3.64
N LEU A 70 1.83 10.82 -4.10
CA LEU A 70 2.44 9.57 -4.55
C LEU A 70 3.73 9.22 -3.80
N SER A 71 3.63 8.98 -2.50
CA SER A 71 4.79 8.57 -1.70
C SER A 71 5.29 7.17 -2.05
N VAL A 72 6.45 6.77 -1.54
CA VAL A 72 6.96 5.39 -1.67
C VAL A 72 5.92 4.36 -1.20
N PHE A 73 5.16 4.68 -0.13
CA PHE A 73 4.07 3.84 0.39
C PHE A 73 2.69 4.17 -0.21
N ALA A 74 2.60 4.72 -1.42
CA ALA A 74 1.33 5.18 -1.99
C ALA A 74 0.28 4.06 -2.12
N LEU A 75 0.69 2.85 -2.50
CA LEU A 75 -0.22 1.69 -2.55
C LEU A 75 -0.66 1.21 -1.15
N GLY A 76 0.14 1.51 -0.12
CA GLY A 76 -0.11 1.09 1.25
C GLY A 76 -0.25 -0.43 1.38
N ILE A 77 -1.17 -0.88 2.23
CA ILE A 77 -1.44 -2.31 2.43
C ILE A 77 -2.46 -2.87 1.42
N MET A 78 -3.01 -2.05 0.52
CA MET A 78 -4.10 -2.46 -0.39
C MET A 78 -3.72 -3.62 -1.32
N PRO A 79 -2.51 -3.67 -1.93
CA PRO A 79 -2.13 -4.82 -2.77
C PRO A 79 -2.16 -6.14 -2.01
N TYR A 80 -1.80 -6.12 -0.71
CA TYR A 80 -1.83 -7.30 0.14
C TYR A 80 -3.26 -7.73 0.47
N ILE A 81 -4.13 -6.77 0.81
CA ILE A 81 -5.56 -7.03 1.06
C ILE A 81 -6.21 -7.61 -0.21
N SER A 82 -5.94 -7.05 -1.38
CA SER A 82 -6.46 -7.56 -2.64
C SER A 82 -5.93 -8.98 -2.92
N ALA A 83 -4.63 -9.23 -2.75
CA ALA A 83 -4.03 -10.54 -2.93
C ALA A 83 -4.64 -11.59 -1.98
N SER A 84 -4.90 -11.24 -0.72
CA SER A 84 -5.50 -12.16 0.25
C SER A 84 -6.93 -12.50 -0.12
N ILE A 85 -7.73 -11.52 -0.55
CA ILE A 85 -9.11 -11.75 -1.00
C ILE A 85 -9.12 -12.63 -2.26
N ILE A 86 -8.22 -12.38 -3.23
CA ILE A 86 -8.12 -13.20 -4.44
C ILE A 86 -7.80 -14.66 -4.07
N LEU A 87 -6.84 -14.90 -3.18
CA LEU A 87 -6.53 -16.26 -2.75
C LEU A 87 -7.64 -16.90 -1.92
N GLU A 88 -8.33 -16.13 -1.08
CA GLU A 88 -9.51 -16.62 -0.36
C GLU A 88 -10.61 -17.07 -1.32
N LEU A 89 -10.88 -16.30 -2.37
CA LEU A 89 -11.85 -16.69 -3.40
C LEU A 89 -11.36 -17.90 -4.20
N LEU A 90 -10.07 -17.95 -4.56
CA LEU A 90 -9.48 -19.10 -5.26
C LEU A 90 -9.51 -20.37 -4.42
N THR A 91 -9.47 -20.28 -3.09
CA THR A 91 -9.63 -21.48 -2.22
C THR A 91 -11.01 -22.12 -2.37
N VAL A 92 -12.05 -21.36 -2.72
CA VAL A 92 -13.40 -21.92 -2.95
C VAL A 92 -13.49 -22.66 -4.29
N VAL A 93 -12.75 -22.18 -5.29
CA VAL A 93 -12.81 -22.71 -6.67
C VAL A 93 -11.81 -23.85 -6.88
N ILE A 94 -10.64 -23.78 -6.26
CA ILE A 94 -9.54 -24.74 -6.45
C ILE A 94 -9.43 -25.66 -5.22
N PRO A 95 -9.79 -26.95 -5.34
CA PRO A 95 -9.82 -27.87 -4.19
C PRO A 95 -8.44 -28.11 -3.57
N TYR A 96 -7.36 -27.98 -4.35
CA TYR A 96 -5.99 -28.03 -3.83
C TYR A 96 -5.70 -26.90 -2.84
N LEU A 97 -6.16 -25.67 -3.13
CA LEU A 97 -5.96 -24.53 -2.24
C LEU A 97 -6.85 -24.63 -0.99
N ASP A 98 -8.03 -25.23 -1.10
CA ASP A 98 -8.90 -25.53 0.04
C ASP A 98 -8.25 -26.56 0.98
N ALA A 99 -7.66 -27.63 0.43
CA ALA A 99 -6.92 -28.63 1.20
C ALA A 99 -5.75 -27.99 1.96
N LEU A 100 -4.94 -27.16 1.29
CA LEU A 100 -3.83 -26.42 1.92
C LEU A 100 -4.27 -25.51 3.08
N LYS A 101 -5.52 -25.06 3.09
CA LYS A 101 -6.07 -24.21 4.16
C LYS A 101 -6.50 -25.03 5.37
N LYS A 102 -6.94 -26.27 5.14
CA LYS A 102 -7.46 -27.22 6.13
C LYS A 102 -6.33 -28.05 6.78
N ASP A 103 -5.27 -28.35 6.05
CA ASP A 103 -4.18 -29.24 6.47
C ASP A 103 -3.13 -28.51 7.34
N GLY A 104 -3.53 -28.09 8.55
CA GLY A 104 -2.62 -27.68 9.62
C GLY A 104 -1.77 -26.40 9.42
N ASP A 105 -0.91 -26.09 10.40
CA ASP A 105 -0.15 -24.83 10.48
C ASP A 105 0.95 -24.69 9.42
N ALA A 106 1.54 -25.81 8.98
CA ALA A 106 2.60 -25.80 7.98
C ALA A 106 2.08 -25.43 6.58
N GLU A 107 0.87 -25.87 6.23
CA GLU A 107 0.27 -25.59 4.91
C GLU A 107 -0.38 -24.22 4.85
N ARG A 108 -0.94 -23.73 5.98
CA ARG A 108 -1.34 -22.32 6.11
C ARG A 108 -0.20 -21.34 5.80
N LYS A 109 1.04 -21.68 6.18
CA LYS A 109 2.22 -20.86 5.82
C LYS A 109 2.46 -20.82 4.31
N LYS A 110 2.09 -21.85 3.55
CA LYS A 110 2.20 -21.85 2.08
C LYS A 110 1.23 -20.87 1.46
N ILE A 111 -0.01 -20.81 1.94
CA ILE A 111 -1.01 -19.82 1.49
C ILE A 111 -0.49 -18.40 1.73
N VAL A 112 0.04 -18.11 2.92
CA VAL A 112 0.62 -16.79 3.22
C VAL A 112 1.77 -16.45 2.28
N LYS A 113 2.63 -17.42 1.93
CA LYS A 113 3.69 -17.20 0.93
C LYS A 113 3.11 -16.85 -0.44
N TYR A 114 2.09 -17.57 -0.91
CA TYR A 114 1.42 -17.24 -2.17
C TYR A 114 0.76 -15.87 -2.14
N THR A 115 0.14 -15.48 -1.01
CA THR A 115 -0.42 -14.12 -0.84
C THR A 115 0.68 -13.08 -1.02
N ARG A 116 1.84 -13.27 -0.39
CA ARG A 116 2.98 -12.36 -0.50
C ARG A 116 3.51 -12.25 -1.93
N TYR A 117 3.67 -13.37 -2.64
CA TYR A 117 4.08 -13.33 -4.04
C TYR A 117 3.04 -12.66 -4.95
N GLY A 118 1.75 -12.96 -4.74
CA GLY A 118 0.65 -12.31 -5.43
C GLY A 118 0.60 -10.81 -5.16
N THR A 119 0.93 -10.39 -3.94
CA THR A 119 1.00 -8.97 -3.55
C THR A 119 2.04 -8.23 -4.39
N VAL A 120 3.26 -8.78 -4.51
CA VAL A 120 4.35 -8.17 -5.30
C VAL A 120 3.95 -8.05 -6.77
N LEU A 121 3.37 -9.12 -7.34
CA LEU A 121 2.89 -9.10 -8.72
C LEU A 121 1.79 -8.05 -8.94
N LEU A 122 0.80 -7.99 -8.04
CA LEU A 122 -0.28 -7.00 -8.12
C LEU A 122 0.25 -5.58 -7.96
N SER A 123 1.18 -5.34 -7.03
CA SER A 123 1.78 -4.01 -6.86
C SER A 123 2.57 -3.57 -8.10
N ALA A 124 3.24 -4.49 -8.79
CA ALA A 124 3.96 -4.17 -10.02
C ALA A 124 2.98 -3.78 -11.14
N ILE A 125 1.89 -4.54 -11.31
CA ILE A 125 0.86 -4.26 -12.32
C ILE A 125 0.12 -2.95 -12.00
N GLN A 126 -0.28 -2.74 -10.73
CA GLN A 126 -0.94 -1.52 -10.28
C GLN A 126 -0.02 -0.31 -10.41
N GLY A 127 1.25 -0.44 -10.00
CA GLY A 127 2.26 0.61 -10.15
C GLY A 127 2.48 0.99 -11.60
N PHE A 128 2.47 0.02 -12.52
CA PHE A 128 2.57 0.30 -13.96
C PHE A 128 1.34 1.05 -14.47
N GLY A 129 0.14 0.62 -14.08
CA GLY A 129 -1.10 1.32 -14.43
C GLY A 129 -1.14 2.76 -13.90
N ILE A 130 -0.68 2.99 -12.68
CA ILE A 130 -0.56 4.33 -12.08
C ILE A 130 0.48 5.15 -12.85
N ALA A 131 1.67 4.60 -13.12
CA ALA A 131 2.72 5.32 -13.84
C ALA A 131 2.25 5.75 -15.23
N PHE A 132 1.60 4.85 -15.97
CA PHE A 132 1.03 5.16 -17.29
C PHE A 132 -0.09 6.20 -17.21
N GLY A 133 -0.98 6.09 -16.22
CA GLY A 133 -2.04 7.07 -16.01
C GLY A 133 -1.50 8.46 -15.69
N LEU A 134 -0.51 8.55 -14.81
CA LEU A 134 0.09 9.82 -14.39
C LEU A 134 0.85 10.53 -15.52
N GLU A 135 1.48 9.79 -16.44
CA GLU A 135 2.11 10.38 -17.62
C GLU A 135 1.11 11.11 -18.53
N GLY A 136 -0.14 10.63 -18.59
CA GLY A 136 -1.21 11.26 -19.36
C GLY A 136 -1.95 12.38 -18.62
N MET A 137 -1.68 12.57 -17.32
CA MET A 137 -2.39 13.54 -16.49
C MET A 137 -1.62 14.85 -16.37
N THR A 138 -2.34 15.96 -16.57
CA THR A 138 -1.83 17.32 -16.37
C THR A 138 -2.53 17.97 -15.18
N GLY A 139 -1.77 18.70 -14.36
CA GLY A 139 -2.30 19.46 -13.24
C GLY A 139 -3.07 20.69 -13.69
N PRO A 140 -3.80 21.35 -12.77
CA PRO A 140 -4.49 22.61 -13.05
C PRO A 140 -3.46 23.66 -13.49
N GLY A 141 -3.60 24.18 -14.72
CA GLY A 141 -2.65 25.13 -15.31
C GLY A 141 -1.63 24.52 -16.28
N GLY A 142 -1.76 23.23 -16.65
CA GLY A 142 -0.91 22.59 -17.67
C GLY A 142 0.44 22.11 -17.15
N THR A 143 0.65 22.11 -15.82
CA THR A 143 1.85 21.54 -15.21
C THR A 143 1.86 20.03 -15.40
N MET A 144 2.97 19.50 -15.91
CA MET A 144 3.15 18.07 -16.05
C MET A 144 3.35 17.46 -14.67
N ILE A 145 2.55 16.46 -14.31
CA ILE A 145 2.69 15.75 -13.03
C ILE A 145 3.96 14.90 -13.04
N VAL A 146 4.31 14.38 -14.21
CA VAL A 146 5.56 13.65 -14.46
C VAL A 146 6.56 14.60 -15.10
N ILE A 147 7.69 14.81 -14.43
CA ILE A 147 8.73 15.76 -14.88
C ILE A 147 9.36 15.30 -16.20
N ASN A 148 9.66 14.00 -16.31
CA ASN A 148 10.26 13.39 -17.50
C ASN A 148 9.50 12.10 -17.86
N PRO A 149 8.47 12.17 -18.72
CA PRO A 149 7.70 10.98 -19.11
C PRO A 149 8.56 10.03 -19.95
N GLY A 150 8.33 8.71 -19.80
CA GLY A 150 9.03 7.68 -20.57
C GLY A 150 9.33 6.42 -19.77
N TRP A 151 9.92 5.42 -20.44
CA TRP A 151 10.21 4.11 -19.84
C TRP A 151 11.06 4.17 -18.56
N GLY A 152 11.97 5.15 -18.46
CA GLY A 152 12.76 5.37 -17.25
C GLY A 152 11.91 5.73 -16.04
N PHE A 153 10.92 6.63 -16.21
CA PHE A 153 9.97 6.97 -15.15
C PHE A 153 9.07 5.79 -14.80
N ARG A 154 8.52 5.09 -15.80
CA ARG A 154 7.62 3.95 -15.57
C ARG A 154 8.29 2.87 -14.71
N LEU A 155 9.50 2.46 -15.07
CA LEU A 155 10.23 1.44 -14.33
C LEU A 155 10.61 1.93 -12.92
N LEU A 156 11.05 3.17 -12.79
CA LEU A 156 11.39 3.75 -11.49
C LEU A 156 10.18 3.83 -10.57
N CYS A 157 9.02 4.24 -11.10
CA CYS A 157 7.76 4.32 -10.38
C CYS A 157 7.29 2.92 -9.95
N VAL A 158 7.29 1.94 -10.85
CA VAL A 158 6.94 0.55 -10.54
C VAL A 158 7.83 -0.02 -9.44
N ILE A 159 9.15 0.15 -9.54
CA ILE A 159 10.10 -0.33 -8.54
C ILE A 159 9.86 0.36 -7.20
N THR A 160 9.66 1.69 -7.20
CA THR A 160 9.45 2.46 -5.97
C THR A 160 8.17 2.03 -5.27
N LEU A 161 7.06 1.87 -6.00
CA LEU A 161 5.76 1.47 -5.46
C LEU A 161 5.69 -0.01 -5.06
N THR A 162 6.54 -0.86 -5.65
CA THR A 162 6.63 -2.29 -5.29
C THR A 162 7.58 -2.50 -4.11
N ALA A 163 8.60 -1.65 -3.96
CA ALA A 163 9.56 -1.71 -2.87
C ALA A 163 9.04 -1.09 -1.56
N GLY A 164 8.14 -0.09 -1.67
CA GLY A 164 7.42 0.48 -0.54
C GLY A 164 6.32 -0.44 -0.03
#